data_AF-A0AAV1LJ14-F1
#
_entry.id   AF-A0AAV1LJ14-F1
#
_cell.length_a   1.000
_cell.length_b   1.000
_cell.length_c   1.000
_cell.angle_alpha   90.00
_cell.angle_beta   90.00
_cell.angle_gamma   90.00
#
_symmetry.space_group_name_H-M   'P 1'
#
loop_
_entity.id
_entity.type
_entity.pdbx_description
1 polymer ?
#
loop_
_entity_poly.entity_id
_entity_poly.type
_entity_poly.pdbx_seq_one_letter_code
_entity_poly.pdbx_strand_id
1 'polypeptide(L)'
;MGNLPRSRVAHHQRPFTYCGLDIFRPMEVIVGRRREKRYGVIFTCLTLCAIHIETVAFLKTHSLIMALRRMAARRGWPRHLYSDNGTNFRGADKELQRTMQDLDQEYLRSVGVNNGMDWTFIPPAIPRWGGACC
;
A
#
# COMPACT_ATOMS: atom_id res chain seq x y z
N MET A 1 23.13 -4.19 18.28
CA MET A 1 22.28 -3.21 17.56
C MET A 1 22.10 -3.70 16.13
N GLY A 2 20.88 -3.95 15.68
CA GLY A 2 20.61 -4.44 14.33
C GLY A 2 20.62 -3.30 13.32
N ASN A 3 21.30 -3.46 12.18
CA ASN A 3 21.32 -2.46 11.11
C ASN A 3 19.89 -2.17 10.62
N LEU A 4 19.48 -0.91 10.69
CA LEU A 4 18.22 -0.43 10.10
C LEU A 4 18.35 -0.47 8.57
N PRO A 5 17.29 -0.88 7.84
CA PRO A 5 17.31 -0.87 6.39
C PRO A 5 17.50 0.56 5.85
N ARG A 6 18.26 0.71 4.76
CA ARG A 6 18.60 2.02 4.15
C ARG A 6 17.36 2.88 3.85
N SER A 7 16.21 2.25 3.59
CA SER A 7 14.92 2.93 3.39
C SER A 7 14.46 3.77 4.59
N ARG A 8 14.87 3.41 5.82
CA ARG A 8 14.56 4.13 7.07
C ARG A 8 15.54 5.26 7.39
N VAL A 9 16.74 5.26 6.79
CA VAL A 9 17.81 6.23 7.08
C VAL A 9 18.04 7.19 5.91
N ALA A 10 17.09 7.28 4.98
CA ALA A 10 17.17 8.08 3.76
C ALA A 10 16.86 9.58 3.99
N HIS A 11 17.61 10.23 4.89
CA HIS A 11 17.39 11.63 5.34
C HIS A 11 17.52 12.69 4.22
N HIS A 12 18.08 12.33 3.06
CA HIS A 12 18.20 13.20 1.89
C HIS A 12 17.22 12.86 0.75
N GLN A 13 16.23 11.99 1.00
CA GLN A 13 15.24 11.62 0.01
C GLN A 13 13.90 12.30 0.30
N ARG A 14 13.12 12.55 -0.76
CA ARG A 14 11.78 13.13 -0.59
C ARG A 14 10.89 12.21 0.27
N PRO A 15 9.96 12.77 1.06
CA PRO A 15 8.91 11.97 1.68
C PRO A 15 8.24 11.06 0.65
N PHE A 16 7.83 9.86 1.06
CA PHE A 16 7.23 8.84 0.19
C PHE A 16 8.15 8.27 -0.91
N THR A 17 9.47 8.44 -0.83
CA THR A 17 10.41 7.72 -1.72
C THR A 17 10.39 6.22 -1.45
N TYR A 18 10.32 5.82 -0.18
CA TYR A 18 10.15 4.44 0.27
C TYR A 18 8.83 4.35 1.02
N CYS A 19 7.91 3.54 0.50
CA CYS A 19 6.55 3.45 1.01
C CYS A 19 6.16 2.02 1.35
N GLY A 20 5.49 1.83 2.48
CA GLY A 20 4.62 0.68 2.72
C GLY A 20 3.23 0.93 2.16
N LEU A 21 2.59 -0.11 1.64
CA LEU A 21 1.20 -0.15 1.24
C LEU A 21 0.46 -1.14 2.12
N ASP A 22 -0.56 -0.65 2.80
CA ASP A 22 -1.50 -1.44 3.59
C ASP A 22 -2.94 -1.13 3.16
N ILE A 23 -3.84 -2.09 3.30
CA ILE A 23 -5.25 -1.96 2.92
C ILE A 23 -6.08 -2.36 4.13
N PHE A 24 -6.89 -1.43 4.63
CA PHE A 24 -7.77 -1.73 5.74
C PHE A 24 -9.10 -2.33 5.27
N ARG A 25 -9.81 -2.95 6.22
CA ARG A 25 -11.09 -3.63 6.00
C ARG A 25 -12.15 -2.70 5.39
N PRO A 26 -13.12 -3.23 4.64
CA PRO A 26 -14.18 -2.40 4.10
C PRO A 26 -14.93 -1.68 5.22
N MET A 27 -15.05 -0.36 5.08
CA MET A 27 -15.88 0.49 5.92
C MET A 27 -17.17 0.81 5.18
N GLU A 28 -18.29 0.79 5.91
CA GLU A 28 -19.56 1.24 5.37
C GLU A 28 -19.60 2.77 5.41
N VAL A 29 -19.85 3.39 4.27
CA VAL A 29 -19.99 4.84 4.14
C VAL A 29 -21.36 5.19 3.59
N ILE A 30 -21.84 6.37 3.96
CA ILE A 30 -23.10 6.91 3.46
C ILE A 30 -22.79 7.79 2.25
N VAL A 31 -23.29 7.40 1.08
CA VAL A 31 -23.21 8.19 -0.16
C VAL A 31 -24.64 8.63 -0.50
N GLY A 32 -24.98 9.86 -0.15
CA GLY A 32 -26.34 10.38 -0.26
C GLY A 32 -27.31 9.56 0.60
N ARG A 33 -28.25 8.85 -0.03
CA ARG A 33 -29.23 7.98 0.66
C ARG A 33 -28.83 6.49 0.67
N ARG A 34 -27.68 6.12 0.11
CA ARG A 34 -27.22 4.73 -0.02
C ARG A 34 -26.07 4.45 0.95
N ARG A 35 -26.03 3.23 1.46
CA ARG A 35 -24.89 2.68 2.22
C ARG A 35 -24.04 1.86 1.27
N GLU A 36 -22.78 2.23 1.12
CA GLU A 36 -21.83 1.56 0.23
C GLU A 36 -20.59 1.12 1.00
N LYS A 37 -20.05 -0.05 0.65
CA LYS A 37 -18.73 -0.45 1.15
C LYS A 37 -17.64 0.35 0.41
N ARG A 38 -16.67 0.86 1.15
CA ARG A 38 -15.42 1.45 0.63
C ARG A 38 -14.24 0.81 1.34
N TYR A 39 -13.13 0.69 0.63
CA TYR A 39 -11.85 0.32 1.22
C TYR A 39 -10.98 1.58 1.26
N GLY A 40 -9.97 1.60 2.11
CA GLY A 40 -8.93 2.59 2.00
C GLY A 40 -7.55 1.96 1.97
N VAL A 41 -6.71 2.61 1.18
CA VAL A 41 -5.34 2.26 0.90
C VAL A 41 -4.48 3.23 1.68
N ILE A 42 -3.62 2.69 2.54
CA ILE A 42 -2.72 3.43 3.40
C ILE A 42 -1.33 3.33 2.78
N PHE A 43 -0.76 4.48 2.45
CA PHE A 43 0.62 4.63 2.05
C PHE A 43 1.40 5.20 3.24
N THR A 44 2.35 4.43 3.75
CA THR A 44 3.18 4.83 4.89
C THR A 44 4.60 5.11 4.43
N CYS A 45 5.07 6.34 4.59
CA CYS A 45 6.47 6.68 4.31
C CYS A 45 7.38 6.00 5.35
N LEU A 46 8.28 5.15 4.90
CA LEU A 46 9.19 4.40 5.78
C LEU A 46 10.29 5.25 6.41
N THR A 47 10.53 6.46 5.86
CA THR A 47 11.56 7.38 6.34
C THR A 47 11.04 8.32 7.44
N LEU A 48 9.79 8.79 7.30
CA LEU A 48 9.21 9.82 8.18
C LEU A 48 7.98 9.35 8.96
N CYS A 49 7.54 8.11 8.75
CA CYS A 49 6.31 7.56 9.31
C CYS A 49 5.05 8.36 8.90
N ALA A 50 5.17 9.19 7.85
CA ALA A 50 4.07 10.00 7.33
C ALA A 50 3.06 9.10 6.61
N ILE A 51 1.78 9.33 6.87
CA ILE A 51 0.69 8.51 6.32
C ILE A 51 -0.07 9.31 5.26
N HIS A 52 -0.37 8.66 4.14
CA HIS A 52 -1.26 9.16 3.11
C HIS A 52 -2.34 8.11 2.83
N ILE A 53 -3.61 8.49 2.90
CA ILE A 53 -4.74 7.58 2.78
C ILE A 53 -5.54 7.95 1.54
N GLU A 54 -5.87 6.94 0.73
CA GLU A 54 -6.73 7.07 -0.44
C GLU A 54 -7.91 6.10 -0.34
N THR A 55 -9.12 6.58 -0.58
CA THR A 55 -10.32 5.74 -0.58
C THR A 55 -10.54 5.11 -1.95
N VAL A 56 -10.98 3.86 -1.97
CA VAL A 56 -11.31 3.11 -3.19
C VAL A 56 -12.66 2.41 -3.05
N ALA A 57 -13.43 2.41 -4.13
CA ALA A 57 -14.76 1.79 -4.15
C ALA A 57 -14.69 0.26 -4.12
N PHE A 58 -13.70 -0.31 -4.80
CA PHE A 58 -13.51 -1.75 -4.92
C PHE A 58 -12.04 -2.07 -4.81
N LEU A 59 -11.69 -3.21 -4.22
CA LEU A 59 -10.32 -3.67 -4.17
C LEU A 59 -9.95 -4.43 -5.46
N LYS A 60 -9.97 -3.73 -6.60
CA LYS A 60 -9.55 -4.27 -7.90
C LYS A 60 -8.24 -3.64 -8.34
N THR A 61 -7.54 -4.30 -9.27
CA THR A 61 -6.27 -3.84 -9.83
C THR A 61 -6.35 -2.39 -10.30
N HIS A 62 -7.38 -2.04 -11.08
CA HIS A 62 -7.58 -0.67 -11.56
C HIS A 62 -7.77 0.34 -10.42
N SER A 63 -8.52 -0.02 -9.38
CA SER A 63 -8.75 0.87 -8.22
C SER A 63 -7.45 1.16 -7.46
N LEU A 64 -6.59 0.14 -7.28
CA LEU A 64 -5.28 0.31 -6.65
C LEU A 64 -4.35 1.18 -7.50
N ILE A 65 -4.35 0.99 -8.82
CA ILE A 65 -3.59 1.86 -9.73
C ILE A 65 -4.08 3.30 -9.64
N MET A 66 -5.39 3.53 -9.58
CA MET A 66 -5.93 4.88 -9.40
C MET A 66 -5.53 5.50 -8.07
N ALA A 67 -5.55 4.72 -6.97
CA ALA A 67 -5.06 5.20 -5.67
C ALA A 67 -3.56 5.55 -5.72
N LEU A 68 -2.74 4.71 -6.34
CA LEU A 68 -1.32 4.96 -6.52
C LEU A 68 -1.06 6.21 -7.37
N ARG A 69 -1.81 6.41 -8.46
CA ARG A 69 -1.73 7.62 -9.29
C ARG A 69 -2.13 8.87 -8.52
N ARG A 70 -3.17 8.81 -7.68
CA ARG A 70 -3.59 9.96 -6.83
C ARG A 70 -2.52 10.30 -5.79
N MET A 71 -1.94 9.28 -5.15
CA MET A 71 -0.80 9.46 -4.25
C MET A 71 0.38 10.10 -4.98
N ALA A 72 0.75 9.55 -6.15
CA ALA A 72 1.86 10.06 -6.95
C ALA A 72 1.61 11.50 -7.46
N ALA A 73 0.38 11.85 -7.81
CA ALA A 73 0.03 13.22 -8.20
C ALA A 73 0.21 14.22 -7.05
N ARG A 74 0.06 13.79 -5.80
CA ARG A 74 0.20 14.64 -4.61
C ARG A 74 1.59 14.63 -3.97
N ARG A 75 2.28 13.48 -4.00
CA ARG A 75 3.52 13.22 -3.25
C ARG A 75 4.69 12.81 -4.14
N GLY A 76 4.46 12.60 -5.43
CA GLY A 76 5.40 12.01 -6.36
C GLY A 76 5.36 10.48 -6.33
N TRP A 77 5.81 9.85 -7.42
CA TRP A 77 5.92 8.39 -7.49
C TRP A 77 6.92 7.87 -6.44
N PRO A 78 6.61 6.79 -5.69
CA PRO A 78 7.60 6.16 -4.83
C PRO A 78 8.68 5.49 -5.69
N ARG A 79 9.91 5.43 -5.18
CA ARG A 79 10.97 4.63 -5.82
C ARG A 79 10.81 3.15 -5.47
N HIS A 80 10.45 2.86 -4.22
CA HIS A 80 10.15 1.51 -3.77
C HIS A 80 8.83 1.48 -3.00
N LEU A 81 7.95 0.58 -3.42
CA LEU A 81 6.69 0.30 -2.76
C LEU A 81 6.73 -1.13 -2.20
N TYR A 82 6.53 -1.25 -0.90
CA TYR A 82 6.44 -2.52 -0.21
C TYR A 82 4.99 -2.81 0.12
N SER A 83 4.42 -3.92 -0.33
CA SER A 83 3.11 -4.36 0.13
C SER A 83 3.21 -5.72 0.79
N ASP A 84 2.42 -5.93 1.85
CA ASP A 84 2.32 -7.26 2.42
C ASP A 84 1.62 -8.21 1.46
N ASN A 85 2.08 -9.46 1.42
CA ASN A 85 1.43 -10.49 0.63
C ASN A 85 0.06 -10.80 1.28
N GLY A 86 -1.03 -10.40 0.64
CA GLY A 86 -2.40 -10.46 1.17
C GLY A 86 -2.87 -11.84 1.63
N THR A 87 -2.15 -12.91 1.24
CA THR A 87 -2.31 -14.26 1.78
C THR A 87 -2.07 -14.35 3.29
N ASN A 88 -1.38 -13.36 3.86
CA ASN A 88 -0.96 -13.38 5.26
C ASN A 88 -1.87 -12.59 6.21
N PHE A 89 -3.00 -12.11 5.72
CA PHE A 89 -4.13 -11.68 6.53
C PHE A 89 -4.77 -12.90 7.25
N ARG A 90 -3.99 -13.69 7.99
CA ARG A 90 -4.46 -14.86 8.74
C ARG A 90 -5.56 -14.53 9.76
N GLY A 91 -5.80 -13.25 10.04
CA GLY A 91 -6.93 -12.75 10.82
C GLY A 91 -7.88 -11.78 10.10
N ALA A 92 -7.59 -11.33 8.87
CA ALA A 92 -8.46 -10.40 8.16
C ALA A 92 -9.32 -11.14 7.13
N ASP A 93 -10.62 -11.10 7.38
CA ASP A 93 -11.73 -11.23 6.45
C ASP A 93 -11.49 -12.10 5.19
N LYS A 94 -12.15 -13.26 5.12
CA LYS A 94 -12.14 -14.14 3.94
C LYS A 94 -12.50 -13.37 2.64
N GLU A 95 -13.30 -12.30 2.74
CA GLU A 95 -13.64 -11.41 1.63
C GLU A 95 -12.41 -10.66 1.11
N LEU A 96 -11.57 -10.13 2.01
CA LEU A 96 -10.34 -9.41 1.65
C LEU A 96 -9.32 -10.33 0.99
N GLN A 97 -9.13 -11.54 1.54
CA GLN A 97 -8.21 -12.53 0.97
C GLN A 97 -8.59 -12.95 -0.44
N ARG A 98 -9.88 -13.23 -0.69
CA ARG A 98 -10.40 -13.54 -2.03
C ARG A 98 -10.15 -12.39 -3.00
N THR A 99 -10.50 -11.18 -2.57
CA THR A 99 -10.38 -10.00 -3.41
C THR A 99 -8.91 -9.67 -3.74
N MET A 100 -7.96 -9.99 -2.84
CA MET A 100 -6.53 -9.84 -3.11
C MET A 100 -5.95 -10.93 -4.02
N GLN A 101 -6.55 -12.12 -4.05
CA GLN A 101 -6.19 -13.17 -5.02
C GLN A 101 -6.63 -12.79 -6.43
N ASP A 102 -7.73 -12.04 -6.56
CA ASP A 102 -8.22 -11.53 -7.85
C ASP A 102 -7.38 -10.36 -8.40
N LEU A 103 -6.37 -9.89 -7.65
CA LEU A 103 -5.47 -8.83 -8.12
C LEU A 103 -4.44 -9.39 -9.09
N ASP A 104 -4.36 -8.76 -10.25
CA ASP A 104 -3.30 -9.00 -11.22
C ASP A 104 -1.99 -8.33 -10.74
N GLN A 105 -1.21 -9.09 -9.98
CA GLN A 105 0.05 -8.63 -9.40
C GLN A 105 1.10 -8.31 -10.46
N GLU A 106 1.08 -8.99 -11.60
CA GLU A 106 2.04 -8.76 -12.68
C GLU A 106 1.74 -7.44 -13.37
N TYR A 107 0.47 -7.15 -13.63
CA TYR A 107 0.07 -5.86 -14.16
C TYR A 107 0.39 -4.71 -13.18
N LEU A 108 0.18 -4.89 -11.88
CA LEU A 108 0.58 -3.89 -10.87
C LEU A 108 2.09 -3.62 -10.87
N ARG A 109 2.91 -4.66 -10.98
CA ARG A 109 4.36 -4.52 -11.10
C ARG A 109 4.74 -3.78 -12.39
N SER A 110 4.13 -4.13 -13.52
CA SER A 110 4.40 -3.48 -14.81
C SER A 110 4.13 -1.97 -14.77
N VAL A 111 3.03 -1.55 -14.13
CA VAL A 111 2.71 -0.13 -13.93
C VAL A 111 3.74 0.56 -13.04
N GLY A 112 4.21 -0.13 -12.00
CA GLY A 112 5.31 0.35 -11.16
C GLY A 112 6.59 0.60 -11.95
N VAL A 113 7.07 -0.44 -12.64
CA VAL A 113 8.32 -0.40 -13.40
C VAL A 113 8.29 0.70 -14.47
N ASN A 114 7.16 0.84 -15.19
CA ASN A 114 6.98 1.90 -16.19
C ASN A 114 7.06 3.33 -15.62
N ASN A 115 6.84 3.51 -14.31
CA ASN A 115 6.95 4.80 -13.64
C ASN A 115 8.22 4.92 -12.77
N GLY A 116 9.19 4.02 -12.94
CA GLY A 116 10.44 4.00 -12.18
C GLY A 116 10.27 3.58 -10.71
N MET A 117 9.23 2.78 -10.42
CA MET A 117 8.89 2.28 -9.09
C MET A 117 9.09 0.76 -9.03
N ASP A 118 9.88 0.30 -8.05
CA ASP A 118 10.01 -1.11 -7.75
C ASP A 118 8.95 -1.53 -6.72
N TRP A 119 8.06 -2.45 -7.12
CA TRP A 119 7.07 -3.02 -6.21
C TRP A 119 7.57 -4.35 -5.65
N THR A 120 7.84 -4.39 -4.35
CA THR A 120 8.24 -5.61 -3.63
C THR A 120 7.10 -6.12 -2.74
N PHE A 121 6.78 -7.41 -2.86
CA PHE A 121 5.86 -8.07 -1.92
C PHE A 121 6.65 -8.61 -0.72
N ILE A 122 6.32 -8.19 0.50
CA ILE A 122 7.01 -8.64 1.70
C ILE A 122 6.53 -10.07 2.05
N PRO A 123 7.44 -11.01 2.35
CA PRO A 123 7.06 -12.33 2.83
C PRO A 123 6.38 -12.27 4.21
N PRO A 124 5.56 -13.27 4.56
CA PRO A 124 4.76 -13.37 5.79
C PRO A 124 5.39 -13.06 7.17
N ALA A 125 6.71 -12.95 7.26
CA ALA A 125 7.44 -13.21 8.50
C ALA A 125 8.33 -12.06 8.97
N ILE A 126 8.22 -10.84 8.42
CA ILE A 126 9.12 -9.76 8.82
C ILE A 126 8.37 -8.48 9.23
N PRO A 127 7.91 -8.40 10.49
CA PRO A 127 7.33 -7.19 11.10
C PRO A 127 8.30 -5.99 11.07
N ARG A 128 9.59 -6.21 10.78
CA ARG A 128 10.62 -5.16 10.72
C ARG A 128 10.48 -4.23 9.51
N TRP A 129 9.71 -4.61 8.48
CA TRP A 129 9.50 -3.80 7.27
C TRP A 129 8.12 -3.12 7.25
N GLY A 130 7.08 -3.77 7.80
CA GLY A 130 5.72 -3.22 7.95
C GLY A 130 5.40 -2.62 9.33
N GLY A 131 6.26 -2.84 10.33
CA GLY A 131 6.08 -2.31 11.68
C GLY A 131 6.41 -0.83 11.73
N ALA A 132 5.43 -0.05 12.19
CA ALA A 132 5.55 1.35 12.57
C ALA A 132 6.88 1.63 13.27
N CYS A 133 7.39 2.83 13.04
CA CYS A 133 8.57 3.37 13.67
C CYS A 133 8.53 3.16 15.19
N CYS A 134 9.44 2.30 15.67
CA CYS A 134 10.16 2.25 16.95
C CYS A 134 10.63 0.81 17.17
#